data_AF-A0A0A0E8N8-F1
#
_entry.id   AF-A0A0A0E8N8-F1
#
_cell.length_a   1.000
_cell.length_b   1.000
_cell.length_c   1.000
_cell.angle_alpha   90.00
_cell.angle_beta   90.00
_cell.angle_gamma   90.00
#
_symmetry.space_group_name_H-M   'P 1'
#
loop_
_entity.id
_entity.type
_entity.pdbx_description
1 polymer ?
#
loop_
_entity_poly.entity_id
_entity_poly.type
_entity_poly.pdbx_seq_one_letter_code
_entity_poly.pdbx_strand_id
1 'polypeptide(L)'
;MKTKPGKPRSAQVQLNRMRHRWPDLRPRMLEEGRVIAWIGPLRGFQMKYEVAVIWEWQNPKAVPLVHVLDPPIEPRPGTDFIDLPHLNYDHQTPEDSALCLFDPDAREWDSTMLIADRIVPWASEWLHFYEIWHLDGVWRGSNAPGPISVGEILRQRQEVPDGTRA
;
A
#
# COMPACT_ATOMS: atom_id res chain seq x y z
N MET A 1 6.92 -6.06 28.03
CA MET A 1 8.01 -5.07 27.91
C MET A 1 7.99 -4.54 26.48
N LYS A 2 7.57 -3.29 26.23
CA LYS A 2 7.52 -2.74 24.85
C LYS A 2 8.96 -2.40 24.44
N THR A 3 9.50 -3.15 23.48
CA THR A 3 10.81 -2.89 22.88
C THR A 3 10.78 -1.52 22.20
N LYS A 4 11.82 -0.69 22.41
CA LYS A 4 11.95 0.58 21.69
C LYS A 4 12.03 0.27 20.18
N PRO A 5 11.25 0.98 19.34
CA PRO A 5 11.37 0.80 17.89
C PRO A 5 12.81 1.12 17.46
N GLY A 6 13.38 0.27 16.62
CA GLY A 6 14.72 0.47 16.08
C GLY A 6 14.78 1.76 15.26
N LYS A 7 15.95 2.40 15.21
CA LYS A 7 16.13 3.59 14.39
C LYS A 7 16.03 3.21 12.91
N PRO A 8 15.26 3.95 12.08
CA PRO A 8 15.20 3.68 10.65
C PRO A 8 16.58 3.76 10.00
N ARG A 9 16.76 2.98 8.93
CA ARG A 9 17.96 3.08 8.10
C ARG A 9 18.09 4.51 7.57
N SER A 10 19.32 5.00 7.45
CA SER A 10 19.53 6.36 6.95
C SER A 10 18.94 6.53 5.56
N ALA A 11 18.53 7.76 5.22
CA ALA A 11 18.07 8.10 3.88
C ALA A 11 19.04 7.60 2.80
N GLN A 12 20.36 7.78 3.00
CA GLN A 12 21.36 7.30 2.04
C GLN A 12 21.33 5.78 1.81
N VAL A 13 21.09 5.00 2.87
CA VAL A 13 20.97 3.53 2.75
C VAL A 13 19.71 3.16 1.97
N GLN A 14 18.56 3.79 2.28
CA GLN A 14 17.31 3.58 1.54
C GLN A 14 17.47 3.95 0.05
N LEU A 15 18.05 5.13 -0.23
CA LEU A 15 18.31 5.64 -1.57
C LEU A 15 19.24 4.72 -2.37
N ASN A 16 20.34 4.26 -1.76
CA ASN A 16 21.29 3.36 -2.41
C ASN A 16 20.65 2.00 -2.71
N ARG A 17 19.87 1.45 -1.77
CA ARG A 17 19.19 0.17 -1.99
C ARG A 17 18.15 0.28 -3.11
N MET A 18 17.35 1.35 -3.12
CA MET A 18 16.38 1.58 -4.17
C MET A 18 17.06 1.70 -5.54
N ARG A 19 18.11 2.53 -5.65
CA ARG A 19 18.85 2.70 -6.91
C ARG A 19 19.40 1.39 -7.47
N HIS A 20 19.82 0.48 -6.60
CA HIS A 20 20.37 -0.81 -7.01
C HIS A 20 19.30 -1.81 -7.48
N ARG A 21 18.15 -1.88 -6.77
CA ARG A 21 17.12 -2.90 -7.02
C ARG A 21 16.02 -2.43 -7.97
N TRP A 22 15.67 -1.16 -7.92
CA TRP A 22 14.59 -0.52 -8.66
C TRP A 22 15.10 0.80 -9.25
N PRO A 23 16.07 0.75 -10.20
CA PRO A 23 16.74 1.95 -10.68
C PRO A 23 15.73 2.98 -11.21
N ASP A 24 14.66 2.55 -11.87
CA ASP A 24 13.67 3.43 -12.51
C ASP A 24 12.73 4.13 -11.53
N LEU A 25 12.66 3.69 -10.26
CA LEU A 25 12.00 4.43 -9.18
C LEU A 25 12.91 5.58 -8.72
N ARG A 26 12.72 6.77 -9.32
CA ARG A 26 13.58 7.94 -9.12
C ARG A 26 13.23 8.64 -7.80
N PRO A 27 14.21 8.93 -6.94
CA PRO A 27 13.96 9.59 -5.68
C PRO A 27 13.65 11.08 -5.83
N ARG A 28 12.85 11.60 -4.90
CA ARG A 28 12.56 13.01 -4.65
C ARG A 28 12.59 13.23 -3.14
N MET A 29 13.37 14.21 -2.69
CA MET A 29 13.36 14.65 -1.31
C MET A 29 12.35 15.79 -1.18
N LEU A 30 11.40 15.65 -0.27
CA LEU A 30 10.34 16.63 -0.01
C LEU A 30 10.44 17.10 1.45
N GLU A 31 9.76 18.20 1.78
CA GLU A 31 9.70 18.74 3.14
C GLU A 31 11.07 18.87 3.83
N GLU A 32 12.02 19.54 3.18
CA GLU A 32 13.39 19.72 3.69
C GLU A 32 14.11 18.40 4.01
N GLY A 33 13.71 17.31 3.32
CA GLY A 33 14.30 15.99 3.47
C GLY A 33 13.63 15.09 4.51
N ARG A 34 12.53 15.53 5.13
CA ARG A 34 11.74 14.72 6.05
C ARG A 34 10.96 13.61 5.35
N VAL A 35 10.61 13.84 4.08
CA VAL A 35 9.87 12.88 3.24
C VAL A 35 10.74 12.45 2.06
N ILE A 36 10.78 11.14 1.80
CA ILE A 36 11.36 10.57 0.59
C ILE A 36 10.21 10.02 -0.25
N ALA A 37 10.13 10.47 -1.50
CA ALA A 37 9.26 9.87 -2.50
C ALA A 37 10.11 9.18 -3.57
N TRP A 38 9.66 8.04 -4.08
CA TRP A 38 10.22 7.41 -5.26
C TRP A 38 9.11 7.28 -6.30
N ILE A 39 9.36 7.84 -7.48
CA ILE A 39 8.38 7.89 -8.57
C ILE A 39 8.97 7.19 -9.79
N GLY A 40 8.20 6.28 -10.37
CA GLY A 40 8.61 5.55 -11.55
C GLY A 40 7.72 4.35 -11.86
N PRO A 41 8.07 3.60 -12.90
CA PRO A 41 7.28 2.47 -13.35
C PRO A 41 7.46 1.26 -12.42
N LEU A 42 6.35 0.61 -12.10
CA LEU A 42 6.27 -0.68 -11.43
C LEU A 42 5.43 -1.64 -12.27
N ARG A 43 5.91 -2.87 -12.44
CA ARG A 43 5.21 -3.87 -13.26
C ARG A 43 4.15 -4.59 -12.42
N GLY A 44 2.94 -4.70 -12.94
CA GLY A 44 1.93 -5.65 -12.45
C GLY A 44 2.11 -7.01 -13.11
N PHE A 45 1.04 -7.60 -13.64
CA PHE A 45 1.09 -8.85 -14.38
C PHE A 45 1.43 -8.61 -15.87
N GLN A 46 0.54 -7.93 -16.58
CA GLN A 46 0.65 -7.64 -18.02
C GLN A 46 1.26 -6.27 -18.26
N MET A 47 0.93 -5.27 -17.44
CA MET A 47 1.28 -3.87 -17.72
C MET A 47 2.16 -3.22 -16.65
N LYS A 48 2.54 -1.97 -16.91
CA LYS A 48 3.29 -1.13 -15.99
C LYS A 48 2.40 0.01 -15.51
N TYR A 49 2.64 0.40 -14.27
CA TYR A 49 1.98 1.51 -13.62
C TYR A 49 3.06 2.48 -13.16
N GLU A 50 2.90 3.77 -13.44
CA GLU A 50 3.64 4.79 -12.74
C GLU A 50 3.12 4.87 -11.30
N VAL A 51 4.01 4.73 -10.33
CA VAL A 51 3.66 4.74 -8.90
C VAL A 51 4.46 5.78 -8.14
N ALA A 52 3.90 6.28 -7.05
CA ALA A 52 4.61 7.05 -6.05
C ALA A 52 4.70 6.26 -4.74
N VAL A 53 5.92 5.92 -4.33
CA VAL A 53 6.19 5.35 -2.99
C VAL A 53 6.66 6.49 -2.09
N ILE A 54 5.87 6.86 -1.09
CA ILE A 54 6.08 8.03 -0.24
C ILE A 54 6.30 7.60 1.20
N TRP A 55 7.33 8.12 1.85
CA TRP A 55 7.61 7.78 3.25
C TRP A 55 8.21 8.95 4.05
N GLU A 56 7.52 9.32 5.13
CA GLU A 56 8.02 10.25 6.16
C GLU A 56 8.97 9.51 7.12
N TRP A 57 10.15 9.16 6.62
CA TRP A 57 11.09 8.23 7.26
C TRP A 57 11.61 8.64 8.65
N GLN A 58 11.46 9.90 9.04
CA GLN A 58 11.84 10.40 10.37
C GLN A 58 10.72 10.29 11.40
N ASN A 59 9.49 10.10 10.97
CA ASN A 59 8.35 9.90 11.85
C ASN A 59 8.23 8.40 12.19
N PRO A 60 8.44 7.99 13.47
CA PRO A 60 8.43 6.58 13.84
C PRO A 60 7.06 5.91 13.73
N LYS A 61 5.98 6.69 13.57
CA LYS A 61 4.62 6.18 13.34
C LYS A 61 4.26 6.12 11.86
N ALA A 62 5.03 6.78 10.99
CA ALA A 62 4.73 6.81 9.57
C ALA A 62 5.07 5.47 8.91
N VAL A 63 4.09 4.95 8.19
CA VAL A 63 4.26 3.83 7.27
C VAL A 63 4.46 4.36 5.85
N PRO A 64 5.16 3.63 5.00
CA PRO A 64 5.26 3.98 3.59
C PRO A 64 3.91 3.79 2.90
N LEU A 65 3.53 4.78 2.10
CA LEU A 65 2.32 4.76 1.28
C LEU A 65 2.71 4.58 -0.18
N VAL A 66 1.91 3.82 -0.93
CA VAL A 66 2.09 3.64 -2.36
C VAL A 66 0.82 4.06 -3.07
N HIS A 67 0.94 5.02 -3.98
CA HIS A 67 -0.15 5.49 -4.83
C HIS A 67 0.13 5.10 -6.28
N VAL A 68 -0.91 4.71 -7.00
CA VAL A 68 -0.86 4.47 -8.45
C VAL A 68 -1.22 5.78 -9.14
N LEU A 69 -0.33 6.25 -10.02
CA LEU A 69 -0.49 7.53 -10.71
C LEU A 69 -1.04 7.36 -12.12
N ASP A 70 -0.52 6.38 -12.87
CA ASP A 70 -0.92 6.17 -14.27
C ASP A 70 -0.69 4.71 -14.72
N PRO A 71 -1.65 4.06 -15.40
CA PRO A 71 -3.06 4.48 -15.40
C PRO A 71 -3.64 4.41 -13.98
N PRO A 72 -4.68 5.19 -13.67
CA PRO A 72 -5.32 5.13 -12.37
C PRO A 72 -5.91 3.74 -12.10
N ILE A 73 -5.98 3.36 -10.82
CA ILE A 73 -6.76 2.20 -10.41
C ILE A 73 -8.24 2.54 -10.46
N GLU A 74 -9.04 1.62 -11.02
CA GLU A 74 -10.47 1.79 -11.16
C GLU A 74 -11.26 0.61 -10.58
N PRO A 75 -12.51 0.84 -10.12
CA PRO A 75 -13.43 -0.21 -9.72
C PRO A 75 -13.80 -1.11 -10.89
N ARG A 76 -14.33 -2.30 -10.61
CA ARG A 76 -14.94 -3.14 -11.65
C ARG A 76 -16.26 -2.51 -12.13
N PRO A 77 -16.71 -2.81 -13.36
CA PRO A 77 -18.00 -2.34 -13.84
C PRO A 77 -19.13 -2.70 -12.88
N GLY A 78 -19.90 -1.69 -12.45
CA GLY A 78 -21.01 -1.86 -11.49
C GLY A 78 -20.60 -1.92 -10.02
N THR A 79 -19.35 -1.59 -9.68
CA THR A 79 -18.86 -1.44 -8.31
C THR A 79 -18.30 -0.03 -8.08
N ASP A 80 -18.10 0.35 -6.81
CA ASP A 80 -17.50 1.64 -6.44
C ASP A 80 -16.08 1.48 -5.87
N PHE A 81 -15.36 2.58 -5.66
CA PHE A 81 -14.01 2.56 -5.08
C PHE A 81 -13.96 1.85 -3.72
N ILE A 82 -15.04 1.91 -2.95
CA ILE A 82 -15.14 1.26 -1.65
C ILE A 82 -15.06 -0.27 -1.75
N ASP A 83 -15.33 -0.84 -2.93
CA ASP A 83 -15.27 -2.26 -3.21
C ASP A 83 -13.89 -2.71 -3.73
N LEU A 84 -12.97 -1.79 -4.04
CA LEU A 84 -11.61 -2.18 -4.45
C LEU A 84 -10.92 -2.91 -3.30
N PRO A 85 -10.24 -4.03 -3.61
CA PRO A 85 -9.47 -4.75 -2.62
C PRO A 85 -8.31 -3.94 -2.04
N HIS A 86 -8.14 -4.00 -0.72
CA HIS A 86 -6.94 -3.58 -0.01
C HIS A 86 -6.44 -2.19 -0.39
N LEU A 87 -7.31 -1.19 -0.20
CA LEU A 87 -6.94 0.21 -0.17
C LEU A 87 -6.87 0.70 1.28
N ASN A 88 -5.88 1.54 1.57
CA ASN A 88 -5.94 2.47 2.70
C ASN A 88 -6.93 3.56 2.29
N TYR A 89 -8.21 3.23 2.44
CA TYR A 89 -9.31 3.94 1.80
C TYR A 89 -9.44 5.37 2.32
N ASP A 90 -9.36 6.34 1.41
CA ASP A 90 -9.69 7.74 1.69
C ASP A 90 -11.17 8.00 1.37
N HIS A 91 -11.94 8.39 2.38
CA HIS A 91 -13.37 8.68 2.21
C HIS A 91 -13.64 10.02 1.51
N GLN A 92 -12.67 10.92 1.46
CA GLN A 92 -12.79 12.24 0.82
C GLN A 92 -12.34 12.19 -0.64
N THR A 93 -11.26 11.45 -0.92
CA THR A 93 -10.69 11.29 -2.27
C THR A 93 -10.39 9.81 -2.55
N PRO A 94 -11.41 8.96 -2.77
CA PRO A 94 -11.23 7.52 -2.95
C PRO A 94 -10.24 7.13 -4.05
N GLU A 95 -10.18 7.91 -5.13
CA GLU A 95 -9.24 7.75 -6.25
C GLU A 95 -7.77 7.93 -5.85
N ASP A 96 -7.50 8.70 -4.79
CA ASP A 96 -6.15 8.95 -4.27
C ASP A 96 -5.75 7.97 -3.15
N SER A 97 -6.59 6.96 -2.87
CA SER A 97 -6.31 5.97 -1.84
C SER A 97 -4.97 5.27 -2.09
N ALA A 98 -4.16 5.15 -1.04
CA ALA A 98 -2.93 4.36 -1.10
C ALA A 98 -3.24 2.86 -1.09
N LEU A 99 -2.36 2.06 -1.68
CA LEU A 99 -2.43 0.60 -1.58
C LEU A 99 -2.21 0.15 -0.13
N CYS A 100 -3.05 -0.76 0.34
CA CYS A 100 -2.83 -1.49 1.60
C CYS A 100 -1.96 -2.72 1.29
N LEU A 101 -0.72 -2.71 1.75
CA LEU A 101 0.30 -3.68 1.33
C LEU A 101 0.68 -4.72 2.38
N PHE A 102 0.27 -4.53 3.63
CA PHE A 102 0.60 -5.38 4.77
C PHE A 102 -0.40 -5.15 5.89
N ASP A 103 -0.53 -6.11 6.81
CA ASP A 103 -1.30 -5.93 8.04
C ASP A 103 -0.44 -5.23 9.11
N PRO A 104 -0.81 -4.02 9.58
CA PRO A 104 -0.07 -3.32 10.62
C PRO A 104 -0.03 -4.08 11.95
N ASP A 105 -1.02 -4.93 12.25
CA ASP A 105 -1.09 -5.71 13.49
C ASP A 105 -0.22 -6.98 13.42
N ALA A 106 0.01 -7.51 12.21
CA ALA A 106 0.87 -8.66 11.97
C ALA A 106 2.39 -8.36 12.10
N ARG A 107 2.77 -7.08 12.29
CA ARG A 107 4.16 -6.61 12.40
C ARG A 107 5.04 -7.01 11.21
N GLU A 108 4.47 -7.08 10.03
CA GLU A 108 5.17 -7.45 8.79
C GLU A 108 6.14 -6.36 8.34
N TRP A 109 5.87 -5.11 8.75
CA TRP A 109 6.71 -3.95 8.49
C TRP A 109 7.22 -3.31 9.78
N ASP A 110 8.48 -2.89 9.75
CA ASP A 110 9.03 -1.93 10.71
C ASP A 110 9.98 -0.94 10.02
N SER A 111 10.20 0.22 10.64
CA SER A 111 10.97 1.32 10.05
C SER A 111 12.46 1.02 9.80
N THR A 112 12.99 -0.08 10.33
CA THR A 112 14.37 -0.54 10.10
C THR A 112 14.53 -1.36 8.82
N MET A 113 13.41 -1.75 8.19
CA MET A 113 13.38 -2.48 6.92
C MET A 113 13.64 -1.55 5.73
N LEU A 114 14.03 -2.16 4.61
CA LEU A 114 14.33 -1.43 3.37
C LEU A 114 13.08 -1.40 2.49
N ILE A 115 12.65 -0.20 2.06
CA ILE A 115 11.47 -0.01 1.21
C ILE A 115 11.61 -0.82 -0.09
N ALA A 116 12.81 -0.79 -0.68
CA ALA A 116 13.14 -1.53 -1.88
C ALA A 116 12.98 -3.07 -1.73
N ASP A 117 13.11 -3.61 -0.52
CA ASP A 117 13.11 -5.06 -0.29
C ASP A 117 11.78 -5.61 0.24
N ARG A 118 10.83 -4.73 0.58
CA ARG A 118 9.52 -5.10 1.15
C ARG A 118 8.38 -4.43 0.40
N ILE A 119 8.31 -3.11 0.51
CA ILE A 119 7.20 -2.30 0.01
C ILE A 119 7.07 -2.36 -1.51
N VAL A 120 8.18 -2.17 -2.24
CA VAL A 120 8.13 -2.18 -3.71
C VAL A 120 7.73 -3.57 -4.26
N PRO A 121 8.31 -4.69 -3.77
CA PRO A 121 7.81 -6.02 -4.12
C PRO A 121 6.33 -6.22 -3.80
N TRP A 122 5.86 -5.83 -2.61
CA TRP A 122 4.45 -5.98 -2.24
C TRP A 122 3.51 -5.13 -3.09
N ALA A 123 3.91 -3.92 -3.46
CA ALA A 123 3.14 -3.09 -4.38
C ALA A 123 3.04 -3.72 -5.79
N SER A 124 4.13 -4.31 -6.30
CA SER A 124 4.13 -5.03 -7.58
C SER A 124 3.22 -6.26 -7.54
N GLU A 125 3.24 -6.98 -6.43
CA GLU A 125 2.34 -8.12 -6.18
C GLU A 125 0.87 -7.69 -6.04
N TRP A 126 0.59 -6.58 -5.35
CA TRP A 126 -0.75 -6.01 -5.31
C TRP A 126 -1.26 -5.69 -6.71
N LEU A 127 -0.45 -5.04 -7.56
CA LEU A 127 -0.80 -4.72 -8.95
C LEU A 127 -1.04 -6.00 -9.78
N HIS A 128 -0.24 -7.04 -9.56
CA HIS A 128 -0.46 -8.35 -10.18
C HIS A 128 -1.84 -8.92 -9.84
N PHE A 129 -2.22 -8.90 -8.56
CA PHE A 129 -3.53 -9.41 -8.13
C PHE A 129 -4.68 -8.49 -8.51
N TYR A 130 -4.46 -7.18 -8.59
CA TYR A 130 -5.42 -6.22 -9.10
C TYR A 130 -5.82 -6.51 -10.55
N GLU A 131 -4.84 -6.75 -11.42
CA GLU A 131 -5.11 -7.12 -12.81
C GLU A 131 -5.91 -8.42 -12.91
N ILE A 132 -5.56 -9.44 -12.11
CA ILE A 132 -6.29 -10.72 -12.10
C ILE A 132 -7.70 -10.55 -11.52
N TRP A 133 -7.85 -9.74 -10.47
CA TRP A 133 -9.15 -9.44 -9.87
C TRP A 133 -10.09 -8.76 -10.87
N HIS A 134 -9.59 -7.91 -11.76
CA HIS A 134 -10.41 -7.37 -12.84
C HIS A 134 -10.94 -8.46 -13.79
N LEU A 135 -10.17 -9.53 -14.02
CA LEU A 135 -10.57 -10.65 -14.90
C LEU A 135 -11.74 -11.46 -14.34
N ASP A 136 -11.71 -11.83 -13.06
CA ASP A 136 -12.69 -12.78 -12.50
C ASP A 136 -13.38 -12.35 -11.20
N GLY A 137 -13.02 -11.19 -10.65
CA GLY A 137 -13.59 -10.64 -9.43
C GLY A 137 -13.07 -11.28 -8.14
N VAL A 138 -12.13 -12.23 -8.20
CA VAL A 138 -11.60 -12.93 -7.02
C VAL A 138 -10.24 -12.36 -6.63
N TRP A 139 -10.18 -11.71 -5.47
CA TRP A 139 -8.92 -11.24 -4.92
C TRP A 139 -8.07 -12.40 -4.41
N ARG A 140 -6.78 -12.40 -4.76
CA ARG A 140 -5.83 -13.49 -4.45
C ARG A 140 -4.60 -13.01 -3.66
N GLY A 141 -4.54 -11.74 -3.30
CA GLY A 141 -3.44 -11.19 -2.52
C GLY A 141 -3.47 -11.68 -1.09
N SER A 142 -2.36 -12.26 -0.64
CA SER A 142 -2.20 -12.82 0.71
C SER A 142 -1.80 -11.80 1.78
N ASN A 143 -1.47 -10.56 1.39
CA ASN A 143 -0.74 -9.62 2.23
C ASN A 143 -1.59 -8.90 3.28
N ALA A 144 -2.87 -9.22 3.42
CA ALA A 144 -3.72 -8.64 4.46
C ALA A 144 -4.85 -9.62 4.82
N PRO A 145 -4.66 -10.49 5.82
CA PRO A 145 -5.71 -11.37 6.33
C PRO A 145 -6.81 -10.53 6.99
N GLY A 146 -7.90 -10.29 6.26
CA GLY A 146 -9.03 -9.48 6.72
C GLY A 146 -10.09 -9.33 5.63
N PRO A 147 -11.15 -8.54 5.88
CA PRO A 147 -12.11 -8.18 4.84
C PRO A 147 -11.39 -7.54 3.64
N ILE A 148 -11.76 -7.94 2.43
CA ILE A 148 -11.02 -7.62 1.20
C ILE A 148 -11.13 -6.13 0.89
N SER A 149 -12.27 -5.51 1.17
CA SER A 149 -12.52 -4.08 0.90
C SER A 149 -13.32 -3.41 2.02
N VAL A 150 -13.29 -2.07 2.08
CA VAL A 150 -14.11 -1.31 3.03
C VAL A 150 -15.60 -1.57 2.81
N GLY A 151 -16.02 -1.78 1.56
CA GLY A 151 -17.39 -2.12 1.20
C GLY A 151 -17.83 -3.44 1.84
N GLU A 152 -16.96 -4.44 1.83
CA GLU A 152 -17.19 -5.71 2.53
C GLU A 152 -17.34 -5.52 4.04
N ILE A 153 -16.45 -4.73 4.66
CA ILE A 153 -16.51 -4.41 6.10
C ILE A 153 -17.86 -3.79 6.45
N LEU A 154 -18.32 -2.80 5.68
CA LEU A 154 -19.57 -2.10 5.96
C LEU A 154 -20.78 -3.02 5.80
N ARG A 155 -20.80 -3.88 4.77
CA ARG A 155 -21.86 -4.88 4.59
C ARG A 155 -21.91 -5.88 5.75
N GLN A 156 -20.76 -6.43 6.15
CA GLN A 156 -20.66 -7.33 7.30
C GLN A 156 -21.15 -6.67 8.60
N ARG A 157 -20.83 -5.38 8.82
CA ARG A 157 -21.30 -4.63 9.99
C ARG A 157 -22.80 -4.36 9.99
N GLN A 158 -23.42 -4.22 8.81
CA GLN A 158 -24.87 -4.03 8.68
C GLN A 158 -25.64 -5.34 8.83
N GLU A 159 -25.02 -6.47 8.47
CA GLU A 159 -25.60 -7.81 8.60
C GLU A 159 -25.53 -8.38 10.02
N VAL A 160 -24.62 -7.88 10.88
CA VAL A 160 -24.63 -8.18 12.32
C VAL A 160 -25.72 -7.33 12.98
N PRO A 161 -26.86 -7.93 13.43
CA PRO A 161 -27.89 -7.16 14.10
C PRO A 161 -27.33 -6.59 15.40
N ASP A 162 -27.73 -5.37 15.74
CA ASP A 162 -27.47 -4.70 17.02
C ASP A 162 -28.03 -5.54 18.18
N GLY A 163 -27.27 -6.55 18.61
CA GLY A 163 -27.86 -7.72 19.25
C GLY A 163 -26.87 -8.61 19.98
N THR A 164 -25.87 -8.05 20.66
CA THR A 164 -25.25 -8.70 21.81
C THR A 164 -24.69 -7.68 22.80
N ARG A 165 -25.60 -7.04 23.54
CA ARG A 165 -25.32 -6.55 24.89
C ARG A 165 -26.37 -7.16 25.81
N ALA A 166 -26.02 -8.29 26.40
CA ALA A 166 -26.61 -8.82 27.62
C ALA A 166 -25.50 -8.91 28.67
#